data_AF-A0A063BGY9-F1
#
_entry.id   AF-A0A063BGY9-F1
#
_cell.length_a   1.000
_cell.length_b   1.000
_cell.length_c   1.000
_cell.angle_alpha   90.00
_cell.angle_beta   90.00
_cell.angle_gamma   90.00
#
_symmetry.space_group_name_H-M   'P 1'
#
loop_
_entity.id
_entity.type
_entity.pdbx_description
1 polymer ?
#
loop_
_entity_poly.entity_id
_entity_poly.type
_entity_poly.pdbx_seq_one_letter_code
_entity_poly.pdbx_strand_id
1 'polypeptide(L)' 'MSPILTPEAIEALKWIDQFGDSRPFPAAFSDIVYVLISEGLIYEPTPGRVDLTDDGRTCLSDEYD' A
#
# COMPACT_ATOMS: atom_id res chain seq x y z
N MET A 1 18.43 -1.94 -1.50
CA MET A 1 17.86 -2.49 -0.25
C MET A 1 16.37 -2.49 -0.49
N SER A 2 15.79 -3.63 -0.87
CA SER A 2 14.34 -3.72 -0.96
C SER A 2 13.78 -3.45 0.44
N PRO A 3 12.80 -2.56 0.60
CA PRO A 3 12.14 -2.41 1.89
C PRO A 3 11.65 -3.80 2.30
N ILE A 4 12.06 -4.27 3.48
CA ILE A 4 11.54 -5.55 3.99
C ILE A 4 10.09 -5.27 4.35
N LEU A 5 9.19 -5.49 3.39
CA LEU A 5 7.77 -5.36 3.61
C LEU A 5 7.34 -6.50 4.54
N THR A 6 6.61 -6.16 5.58
CA THR A 6 5.96 -7.18 6.40
C THR A 6 4.87 -7.86 5.55
N PRO A 7 4.48 -9.11 5.87
CA PRO A 7 3.39 -9.79 5.16
C PRO A 7 2.11 -8.95 5.11
N GLU A 8 1.83 -8.24 6.19
CA GLU A 8 0.67 -7.36 6.30
C GLU A 8 0.79 -6.12 5.38
N ALA A 9 1.99 -5.61 5.15
CA ALA A 9 2.25 -4.54 4.20
C ALA A 9 2.03 -4.99 2.75
N ILE A 10 2.44 -6.22 2.44
CA ILE A 10 2.16 -6.84 1.14
C ILE A 10 0.65 -7.03 0.97
N GLU A 11 -0.07 -7.52 1.98
CA GLU A 11 -1.53 -7.66 1.91
C GLU A 11 -2.23 -6.31 1.74
N ALA A 12 -1.78 -5.27 2.45
CA ALA A 12 -2.29 -3.92 2.26
C ALA A 12 -2.06 -3.44 0.82
N LEU A 13 -0.83 -3.56 0.29
CA LEU A 13 -0.53 -3.16 -1.08
C LEU A 13 -1.37 -3.94 -2.12
N LYS A 14 -1.58 -5.25 -1.92
CA LYS A 14 -2.47 -6.07 -2.77
C LYS A 14 -3.92 -5.60 -2.71
N TRP A 15 -4.40 -5.28 -1.52
CA TRP A 15 -5.75 -4.74 -1.34
C TRP A 15 -5.90 -3.40 -2.05
N ILE A 16 -4.88 -2.53 -1.96
CA ILE A 16 -4.87 -1.22 -2.62
C ILE A 16 -4.75 -1.38 -4.14
N ASP A 17 -3.98 -2.33 -4.66
CA ASP A 17 -3.98 -2.65 -6.09
C ASP A 17 -5.36 -3.08 -6.59
N GLN A 18 -6.06 -3.89 -5.79
CA GLN A 18 -7.37 -4.44 -6.15
C GLN A 18 -8.52 -3.42 -6.02
N PHE A 19 -8.51 -2.57 -5.00
CA PHE A 19 -9.62 -1.68 -4.67
C PHE A 19 -9.28 -0.19 -4.81
N GLY A 20 -8.01 0.18 -4.64
CA GLY A 20 -7.51 1.56 -4.71
C GLY A 20 -8.35 2.54 -3.90
N ASP A 21 -8.54 3.71 -4.49
CA ASP A 21 -9.37 4.78 -3.92
C ASP A 21 -10.87 4.46 -3.92
N SER A 22 -11.32 3.34 -4.52
CA SER A 22 -12.75 3.02 -4.65
C SER A 22 -13.39 2.63 -3.31
N ARG A 23 -12.60 2.15 -2.35
CA ARG A 23 -13.08 1.74 -1.02
C ARG A 23 -12.14 2.23 0.08
N PRO A 24 -12.68 2.52 1.28
CA PRO A 24 -11.84 2.87 2.40
C PRO A 24 -11.07 1.65 2.91
N PHE A 25 -9.81 1.84 3.29
CA PHE A 25 -8.98 0.75 3.80
C PHE A 25 -9.47 0.29 5.18
N PRO A 26 -9.40 -1.01 5.49
CA PRO A 26 -9.68 -1.54 6.83
C PRO A 26 -8.83 -0.87 7.91
N ALA A 27 -9.43 -0.57 9.06
CA ALA A 27 -8.72 0.05 10.19
C ALA A 27 -7.49 -0.76 10.67
N ALA A 28 -7.51 -2.09 10.48
CA ALA A 28 -6.39 -2.98 10.75
C ALA A 28 -5.12 -2.65 9.95
N PHE A 29 -5.26 -1.99 8.79
CA PHE A 29 -4.14 -1.54 7.98
C PHE A 29 -3.72 -0.10 8.27
N SER A 30 -4.31 0.60 9.25
CA SER A 30 -3.99 2.04 9.48
C SER A 30 -2.52 2.28 9.78
N ASP A 31 -1.92 1.49 10.67
CA ASP A 31 -0.50 1.60 11.00
C ASP A 31 0.39 1.31 9.78
N ILE A 32 0.01 0.33 8.98
CA ILE A 32 0.75 -0.10 7.79
C ILE A 32 0.63 0.91 6.67
N VAL A 33 -0.57 1.43 6.44
CA VAL A 33 -0.84 2.50 5.48
C VAL A 33 0.00 3.73 5.82
N TYR A 34 0.09 4.08 7.10
CA TYR A 34 0.94 5.18 7.53
C TYR A 34 2.42 4.95 7.18
N VAL A 35 2.93 3.74 7.40
CA VAL A 35 4.29 3.36 7.00
C VAL A 35 4.46 3.40 5.48
N LEU A 36 3.54 2.83 4.71
CA LEU A 36 3.58 2.79 3.24
C LEU A 36 3.51 4.20 2.62
N ILE A 37 2.73 5.11 3.22
CA ILE A 37 2.70 6.53 2.82
C ILE A 37 4.05 7.18 3.12
N SER A 38 4.63 6.91 4.31
CA SER A 38 5.94 7.44 4.69
C SER A 38 7.07 6.95 3.79
N GLU A 39 6.99 5.70 3.32
CA GLU A 39 7.93 5.10 2.37
C GLU A 39 7.67 5.56 0.92
N GLY A 40 6.59 6.31 0.67
CA GLY A 40 6.23 6.79 -0.67
C GLY A 40 5.67 5.72 -1.60
N LEU A 41 5.27 4.56 -1.07
CA LEU A 41 4.73 3.45 -1.87
C LEU A 41 3.25 3.66 -2.20
N ILE A 42 2.50 4.32 -1.32
CA ILE A 42 1.09 4.68 -1.54
C ILE A 42 0.86 6.15 -1.22
N TYR A 43 -0.25 6.70 -1.68
CA TYR A 43 -0.69 8.04 -1.33
C TYR A 43 -2.16 8.03 -0.91
N GLU A 44 -2.55 8.98 -0.05
CA GLU A 44 -3.94 9.15 0.40
C GLU A 44 -4.58 10.33 -0.35
N PRO A 45 -5.26 10.11 -1.50
CA PRO A 45 -5.96 11.19 -2.20
C PRO A 45 -7.17 11.72 -1.42
N THR A 46 -7.75 10.92 -0.51
CA THR A 46 -8.92 11.28 0.29
C THR A 46 -8.84 10.59 1.63
N PRO A 47 -9.20 11.23 2.76
CA PRO A 47 -9.11 10.62 4.08
C PRO A 47 -9.75 9.23 4.14
N GLY A 48 -8.95 8.23 4.49
CA GLY A 48 -9.38 6.84 4.56
C GLY A 48 -9.36 6.07 3.24
N ARG A 49 -8.91 6.67 2.13
CA ARG A 49 -8.78 6.05 0.80
C ARG A 49 -7.36 6.26 0.29
N VAL A 50 -6.73 5.17 -0.12
CA VAL A 50 -5.33 5.16 -0.55
C VAL A 50 -5.21 4.55 -1.93
N ASP A 51 -4.17 4.95 -2.65
CA ASP A 51 -3.91 4.50 -4.01
C ASP A 51 -2.39 4.28 -4.22
N LEU A 52 -2.02 3.43 -5.18
CA LEU A 52 -0.63 3.02 -5.40
C LEU A 52 0.14 4.08 -6.19
N THR A 53 1.36 4.37 -5.75
CA THR A 53 2.33 5.09 -6.56
C THR A 53 3.01 4.15 -7.57
N ASP A 54 3.75 4.71 -8.52
CA ASP A 54 4.59 3.93 -9.44
C ASP A 54 5.65 3.09 -8.68
N ASP A 55 6.20 3.62 -7.58
CA ASP A 55 7.11 2.88 -6.70
C ASP A 55 6.41 1.72 -5.98
N GLY A 56 5.20 1.96 -5.43
CA GLY A 56 4.39 0.91 -4.80
C GLY A 56 4.03 -0.22 -5.75
N ARG A 57 3.66 0.12 -6.99
CA ARG A 57 3.31 -0.86 -8.03
C ARG A 57 4.53 -1.68 -8.48
N THR A 58 5.70 -1.03 -8.55
CA THR A 58 6.97 -1.70 -8.84
C THR A 58 7.38 -2.63 -7.70
N CYS A 59 7.28 -2.17 -6.46
CA CYS A 59 7.57 -2.97 -5.26
C CYS A 59 6.64 -4.18 -5.14
N LEU A 60 5.35 -4.01 -5.46
CA LEU A 60 4.41 -5.12 -5.52
C LEU A 60 4.82 -6.11 -6.60
N SER A 61 5.18 -5.64 -7.80
CA SER A 61 5.57 -6.52 -8.91
C SER A 61 6.85 -7.30 -8.64
N ASP A 62 7.83 -6.70 -7.96
CA ASP A 62 9.11 -7.35 -7.58
C ASP A 62 8.91 -8.48 -6.54
N GLU A 63 7.94 -8.32 -5.62
CA GLU A 63 7.59 -9.34 -4.63
C GLU A 63 6.72 -10.49 -5.20
N TYR A 64 6.18 -10.33 -6.41
CA TYR A 64 5.34 -11.34 -7.07
C TYR A 64 6.13 -12.27 -8.03
N ASP A 65 7.40 -11.98 -8.34
CA ASP A 65 8.29 -12.78 -9.21
C ASP A 65 9.11 -13.80 -8.40
#